data_AF-A0A260BTP5-F1
#
_entry.id   AF-A0A260BTP5-F1
#
_cell.length_a   1.000
_cell.length_b   1.000
_cell.length_c   1.000
_cell.angle_alpha   90.00
_cell.angle_beta   90.00
_cell.angle_gamma   90.00
#
_symmetry.space_group_name_H-M   'P 1'
#
loop_
_entity.id
_entity.type
_entity.pdbx_description
1 polymer ?
#
loop_
_entity_poly.entity_id
_entity_poly.type
_entity_poly.pdbx_seq_one_letter_code
_entity_poly.pdbx_strand_id
1 'polypeptide(L)'
;MAFTAANHYDFSGDDITGTVDAHRSAGVWAAQLVLSGETLESTDVTRSDLGFEVRTVVKTLSDGDRTHLLVVLPRVTIDNGDTQPATFTSYAVLYTVHDGSTDQHGVAESYDMRALSGTASLVR
;
A
#
# COMPACT_ATOMS: atom_id res chain seq x y z
N MET A 1 -26.46 9.56 11.91
CA MET A 1 -25.47 8.48 11.76
C MET A 1 -24.10 9.10 11.87
N ALA A 2 -23.18 8.46 12.59
CA ALA A 2 -21.84 8.97 12.80
C ALA A 2 -20.87 8.10 11.99
N PHE A 3 -20.01 8.73 11.20
CA PHE A 3 -19.05 8.04 10.34
C PHE A 3 -17.64 8.21 10.91
N THR A 4 -16.83 7.15 10.85
CA THR A 4 -15.43 7.15 11.30
C THR A 4 -14.55 6.60 10.20
N ALA A 5 -13.33 7.13 10.07
CA ALA A 5 -12.35 6.56 9.14
C ALA A 5 -12.00 5.13 9.53
N ALA A 6 -11.91 4.23 8.54
CA ALA A 6 -11.39 2.88 8.76
C ALA A 6 -9.93 2.96 9.26
N ASN A 7 -9.59 2.07 10.19
CA ASN A 7 -8.27 1.99 10.82
C ASN A 7 -7.57 0.66 10.58
N HIS A 8 -8.20 -0.26 9.86
CA HIS A 8 -7.67 -1.56 9.49
C HIS A 8 -8.07 -1.88 8.05
N TYR A 9 -7.11 -2.32 7.26
CA TYR A 9 -7.27 -2.67 5.85
C TYR A 9 -6.61 -4.02 5.60
N ASP A 10 -7.36 -4.94 5.01
CA ASP A 10 -6.84 -6.19 4.43
C ASP A 10 -7.03 -6.13 2.92
N PHE A 11 -6.02 -6.54 2.15
CA PHE A 11 -6.13 -6.58 0.69
C PHE A 11 -5.29 -7.70 0.07
N SER A 12 -5.68 -8.06 -1.15
CA SER A 12 -4.95 -9.02 -1.98
C SER A 12 -5.20 -8.79 -3.47
N GLY A 13 -4.27 -9.27 -4.29
CA GLY A 13 -4.38 -9.32 -5.75
C GLY A 13 -3.02 -9.54 -6.41
N ASP A 14 -3.02 -10.27 -7.53
CA ASP A 14 -1.84 -10.49 -8.39
C ASP A 14 -0.55 -10.81 -7.60
N ASP A 15 -0.60 -11.85 -6.74
CA ASP A 15 0.46 -12.33 -5.82
C ASP A 15 0.85 -11.43 -4.63
N ILE A 16 0.23 -10.26 -4.53
CA ILE A 16 0.41 -9.32 -3.43
C ILE A 16 -0.68 -9.57 -2.39
N THR A 17 -0.29 -9.64 -1.12
CA THR A 17 -1.22 -9.50 0.00
C THR A 17 -0.68 -8.49 0.99
N GLY A 18 -1.56 -7.90 1.79
CA GLY A 18 -1.10 -7.00 2.83
C GLY A 18 -2.17 -6.58 3.81
N THR A 19 -1.67 -6.08 4.93
CA THR A 19 -2.46 -5.50 6.00
C THR A 19 -1.93 -4.10 6.32
N VAL A 20 -2.84 -3.16 6.59
CA VAL A 20 -2.50 -1.80 7.00
C VAL A 20 -3.34 -1.40 8.20
N ASP A 21 -2.67 -1.05 9.28
CA ASP A 21 -3.27 -0.78 10.59
C ASP A 21 -2.86 0.60 11.10
N ALA A 22 -3.83 1.37 11.59
CA ALA A 22 -3.55 2.58 12.34
C ALA A 22 -3.36 2.23 13.82
N HIS A 23 -2.15 2.48 14.34
CA HIS A 23 -1.87 2.34 15.76
C HIS A 23 -2.61 3.44 16.54
N ARG A 24 -3.59 3.03 17.35
CA ARG A 24 -4.56 3.94 18.00
C ARG A 24 -3.96 5.02 18.89
N SER A 25 -2.77 4.78 19.44
CA SER A 25 -2.15 5.64 20.43
C SER A 25 -1.25 6.74 19.86
N ALA A 26 -0.82 6.63 18.59
CA ALA A 26 0.20 7.53 18.03
C ALA A 26 -0.14 8.10 16.65
N GLY A 27 -1.24 7.66 16.01
CA GLY A 27 -1.54 8.06 14.62
C GLY A 27 -0.51 7.53 13.60
N VAL A 28 0.33 6.59 14.04
CA VAL A 28 1.33 5.89 13.23
C VAL A 28 0.63 4.75 12.53
N TRP A 29 0.86 4.65 11.23
CA TRP A 29 0.37 3.55 10.41
C TRP A 29 1.46 2.50 10.28
N ALA A 30 1.08 1.24 10.45
CA ALA A 30 1.93 0.09 10.21
C ALA A 30 1.36 -0.70 9.03
N ALA A 31 2.24 -1.25 8.20
CA ALA A 31 1.85 -2.08 7.09
C ALA A 31 2.68 -3.36 7.07
N GLN A 32 2.05 -4.49 6.77
CA GLN A 32 2.76 -5.71 6.40
C GLN A 32 2.39 -6.03 4.97
N LEU A 33 3.41 -6.19 4.12
CA LEU A 33 3.23 -6.59 2.72
C LEU A 33 3.87 -7.94 2.49
N VAL A 34 3.21 -8.76 1.68
CA VAL A 34 3.74 -10.01 1.17
C VAL A 34 3.67 -9.95 -0.35
N LEU A 35 4.79 -10.22 -1.02
CA LEU A 35 4.87 -10.29 -2.47
C LEU A 35 5.37 -11.68 -2.86
N SER A 36 4.59 -12.39 -3.68
CA SER A 36 4.92 -13.75 -4.14
C SER A 36 5.26 -14.73 -2.98
N GLY A 37 4.68 -14.52 -1.80
CA GLY A 37 4.90 -15.32 -0.59
C GLY A 37 6.01 -14.84 0.35
N GLU A 38 6.79 -13.82 -0.03
CA GLU A 38 7.85 -13.23 0.79
C GLU A 38 7.36 -12.00 1.55
N THR A 39 7.59 -11.96 2.87
CA THR A 39 7.26 -10.78 3.69
C THR A 39 8.29 -9.68 3.48
N LEU A 40 7.81 -8.47 3.18
CA LEU A 40 8.66 -7.30 2.97
C LEU A 40 8.88 -6.58 4.30
N GLU A 41 10.15 -6.42 4.69
CA GLU A 41 10.52 -5.98 6.06
C GLU A 41 10.44 -4.46 6.28
N SER A 42 10.52 -3.65 5.22
CA SER A 42 10.55 -2.19 5.33
C SER A 42 9.41 -1.57 4.54
N THR A 43 8.33 -1.25 5.24
CA THR A 43 7.13 -0.63 4.69
C THR A 43 6.96 0.76 5.31
N ASP A 44 6.92 1.79 4.47
CA ASP A 44 6.56 3.14 4.88
C ASP A 44 5.13 3.43 4.47
N VAL A 45 4.35 4.05 5.36
CA VAL A 45 2.95 4.41 5.09
C VAL A 45 2.83 5.92 5.14
N THR A 46 2.59 6.52 3.99
CA THR A 46 2.39 7.96 3.85
C THR A 46 0.95 8.27 3.46
N ARG A 47 0.43 9.39 3.95
CA ARG A 47 -0.90 9.86 3.57
C ARG A 47 -0.79 10.79 2.36
N SER A 48 -1.56 10.52 1.31
CA SER A 48 -1.61 11.36 0.09
C SER A 48 -3.05 11.74 -0.28
N ASP A 49 -3.21 12.52 -1.34
CA ASP A 49 -4.52 12.93 -1.85
C ASP A 49 -5.35 11.74 -2.36
N LEU A 50 -4.69 10.68 -2.85
CA LEU A 50 -5.32 9.44 -3.31
C LEU A 50 -5.70 8.50 -2.16
N GLY A 51 -5.07 8.66 -1.00
CA GLY A 51 -5.42 7.95 0.22
C GLY A 51 -4.22 7.64 1.09
N PHE A 52 -3.87 6.35 1.21
CA PHE A 52 -2.67 5.87 1.85
C PHE A 52 -1.75 5.24 0.81
N GLU A 53 -0.48 5.63 0.84
CA GLU A 53 0.58 5.06 0.02
C GLU A 53 1.46 4.21 0.90
N VAL A 54 1.53 2.91 0.61
CA VAL A 54 2.45 1.98 1.27
C VAL A 54 3.60 1.71 0.32
N ARG A 55 4.81 2.08 0.72
CA ARG A 55 6.02 1.97 -0.10
C ARG A 55 7.00 1.01 0.53
N THR A 56 7.62 0.17 -0.29
CA THR A 56 8.67 -0.75 0.15
C THR A 56 9.69 -1.00 -0.95
N VAL A 57 10.90 -1.39 -0.56
CA VAL A 57 11.95 -1.84 -1.49
C VAL A 57 11.83 -3.36 -1.59
N VAL A 58 11.52 -3.84 -2.78
CA VAL A 58 11.40 -5.28 -3.07
C VAL A 58 12.78 -5.90 -3.29
N LYS A 59 13.63 -5.20 -4.04
CA LYS A 59 14.96 -5.70 -4.41
C LYS A 59 15.94 -4.55 -4.62
N THR A 60 17.15 -4.74 -4.14
CA THR A 60 18.30 -3.91 -4.52
C THR A 60 19.14 -4.70 -5.53
N LEU A 61 19.39 -4.10 -6.69
CA LEU A 61 20.21 -4.66 -7.75
C LEU A 61 21.67 -4.22 -7.59
N SER A 62 22.59 -4.95 -8.22
CA SER A 62 24.04 -4.82 -8.01
C SER A 62 24.65 -3.51 -8.50
N ASP A 63 23.95 -2.79 -9.37
CA ASP A 63 24.31 -1.52 -10.00
C ASP A 63 23.80 -0.28 -9.23
N GLY A 64 23.10 -0.48 -8.10
CA GLY A 64 22.48 0.60 -7.34
C GLY A 64 20.99 0.76 -7.66
N ASP A 65 20.49 0.08 -8.68
CA ASP A 65 19.07 0.12 -9.05
C ASP A 65 18.21 -0.53 -7.96
N ARG A 66 17.01 0.01 -7.78
CA ARG A 66 16.08 -0.47 -6.75
C ARG A 66 14.71 -0.69 -7.34
N THR A 67 14.18 -1.89 -7.16
CA THR A 67 12.78 -2.19 -7.44
C THR A 67 11.96 -1.86 -6.21
N HIS A 68 10.97 -1.00 -6.40
CA HIS A 68 10.03 -0.57 -5.39
C HIS A 68 8.64 -1.17 -5.66
N LEU A 69 7.90 -1.39 -4.59
CA LEU A 69 6.47 -1.66 -4.62
C LEU A 69 5.76 -0.49 -3.93
N LEU A 70 4.80 0.11 -4.64
CA LEU A 70 3.87 1.12 -4.13
C LEU A 70 2.46 0.55 -4.16
N VAL A 71 1.80 0.48 -3.01
CA VAL A 71 0.38 0.15 -2.89
C VAL A 71 -0.40 1.41 -2.55
N VAL A 72 -1.50 1.67 -3.25
CA VAL A 72 -2.36 2.84 -3.00
C VAL A 72 -3.72 2.38 -2.50
N LEU A 73 -4.04 2.68 -1.24
CA LEU A 73 -5.31 2.33 -0.60
C LEU A 73 -6.23 3.56 -0.49
N PRO A 74 -7.52 3.42 -0.80
CA PRO A 74 -8.47 4.53 -0.67
C PRO A 74 -8.78 4.82 0.80
N ARG A 75 -9.19 6.07 1.10
CA ARG A 75 -9.73 6.41 2.42
C ARG A 75 -11.17 5.94 2.50
N VAL A 76 -11.41 4.93 3.33
CA VAL A 76 -12.76 4.40 3.54
C VAL A 76 -13.34 4.94 4.83
N THR A 77 -14.62 5.32 4.78
CA THR A 77 -15.36 5.79 5.96
C THR A 77 -16.44 4.77 6.30
N ILE A 78 -16.51 4.36 7.56
CA ILE A 78 -17.40 3.31 8.06
C ILE A 78 -18.49 3.96 8.93
N ASP A 79 -19.74 3.51 8.81
CA ASP A 79 -20.81 3.92 9.72
C ASP A 79 -20.57 3.28 11.09
N ASN A 80 -20.54 4.07 12.16
CA ASN A 80 -20.33 3.56 13.52
C ASN A 80 -21.43 2.60 14.00
N GLY A 81 -22.61 2.65 13.37
CA GLY A 81 -23.71 1.72 13.60
C GLY A 81 -23.58 0.40 12.83
N ASP A 82 -22.69 0.34 11.83
CA ASP A 82 -22.45 -0.84 11.01
C ASP A 82 -21.05 -1.39 11.28
N THR A 83 -20.98 -2.62 11.78
CA THR A 83 -19.70 -3.30 12.04
C THR A 83 -19.21 -4.09 10.83
N GLN A 84 -19.94 -4.07 9.70
CA GLN A 84 -19.52 -4.77 8.50
C GLN A 84 -18.31 -4.09 7.86
N PRO A 85 -17.27 -4.85 7.47
CA PRO A 85 -16.19 -4.32 6.67
C PRO A 85 -16.71 -3.80 5.33
N ALA A 86 -16.23 -2.62 4.92
CA ALA A 86 -16.53 -2.05 3.62
C ALA A 86 -15.53 -2.57 2.58
N THR A 87 -16.03 -3.00 1.42
CA THR A 87 -15.17 -3.45 0.32
C THR A 87 -14.57 -2.27 -0.42
N PHE A 88 -13.35 -2.44 -0.94
CA PHE A 88 -12.71 -1.45 -1.79
C PHE A 88 -11.90 -2.10 -2.91
N THR A 89 -11.63 -1.30 -3.94
CA THR A 89 -10.64 -1.58 -4.97
C THR A 89 -9.47 -0.63 -4.83
N SER A 90 -8.29 -1.11 -5.20
CA SER A 90 -7.01 -0.40 -5.09
C SER A 90 -6.06 -0.92 -6.17
N TYR A 91 -4.84 -0.39 -6.17
CA TYR A 91 -3.82 -0.85 -7.10
C TYR A 91 -2.44 -0.84 -6.45
N ALA A 92 -1.57 -1.66 -7.02
CA ALA A 92 -0.14 -1.67 -6.74
C ALA A 92 0.64 -1.33 -8.01
N VAL A 93 1.82 -0.76 -7.83
CA VAL A 93 2.78 -0.46 -8.89
C VAL A 93 4.14 -0.99 -8.48
N LEU A 94 4.69 -1.91 -9.26
CA LEU A 94 6.12 -2.21 -9.24
C LEU A 94 6.84 -1.30 -10.21
N TYR A 95 7.91 -0.66 -9.76
CA TYR A 95 8.75 0.19 -10.60
C TYR A 95 10.21 0.07 -10.18
N THR A 96 11.13 0.18 -11.14
CA THR A 96 12.57 0.19 -10.89
C THR A 96 13.10 1.60 -11.06
N VAL A 97 13.84 2.07 -10.07
CA VAL A 97 14.58 3.34 -10.10
C VAL A 97 16.05 3.01 -10.37
N HIS A 98 16.64 3.66 -11.37
CA HIS A 98 18.05 3.46 -11.75
C HIS A 98 18.96 4.52 -11.11
N ASP A 99 20.07 4.11 -10.49
CA ASP A 99 21.00 5.05 -9.85
C ASP A 99 21.86 5.77 -10.92
N GLY A 100 21.89 7.10 -10.89
CA GLY A 100 22.63 7.94 -11.87
C GLY A 100 21.82 8.62 -12.98
N SER A 101 20.49 8.49 -13.00
CA SER A 101 19.62 9.27 -13.89
C SER A 101 19.18 10.58 -13.22
N THR A 102 19.71 11.71 -13.68
CA THR A 102 19.05 13.00 -13.47
C THR A 102 17.74 13.01 -14.25
N ASP A 103 16.61 12.87 -13.56
CA ASP A 103 15.27 13.31 -13.99
C ASP A 103 14.92 13.15 -15.49
N GLN A 104 15.32 12.04 -16.13
CA GLN A 104 14.80 11.67 -17.43
C GLN A 104 13.79 10.54 -17.25
N HIS A 105 12.52 10.94 -17.12
CA HIS A 105 11.39 10.08 -17.42
C HIS A 105 11.51 9.62 -18.88
N GLY A 106 12.10 8.44 -19.11
CA GLY A 106 12.36 7.96 -20.45
C GLY A 106 12.44 6.44 -20.50
N VAL A 107 11.52 5.83 -21.27
CA VAL A 107 11.46 4.50 -21.95
C VAL A 107 11.90 3.23 -21.19
N ALA A 108 12.71 3.31 -20.13
CA ALA A 108 13.27 2.19 -19.38
C ALA A 108 12.65 1.99 -17.99
N GLU A 109 11.65 2.79 -17.59
CA GLU A 109 10.90 2.54 -16.37
C GLU A 109 9.84 1.46 -16.64
N SER A 110 10.14 0.22 -16.24
CA SER A 110 9.15 -0.86 -16.26
C SER A 110 8.15 -0.63 -15.14
N TYR A 111 6.95 -0.19 -15.48
CA TYR A 111 5.81 -0.13 -14.57
C TYR A 111 4.95 -1.38 -14.75
N ASP A 112 4.83 -2.17 -13.69
CA ASP A 112 3.86 -3.26 -13.61
C ASP A 112 2.73 -2.85 -12.65
N MET A 113 1.55 -2.58 -13.20
CA MET A 113 0.37 -2.20 -12.42
C MET A 113 -0.50 -3.42 -12.15
N ARG A 114 -0.86 -3.60 -10.88
CA ARG A 114 -1.61 -4.75 -10.38
C ARG A 114 -2.89 -4.32 -9.70
N ALA A 115 -3.97 -5.02 -9.98
CA ALA A 115 -5.26 -4.72 -9.39
C ALA A 115 -5.36 -5.36 -8.02
N LEU A 116 -5.80 -4.59 -7.03
CA LEU A 116 -5.98 -5.07 -5.66
C LEU A 116 -7.43 -4.88 -5.22
N SER A 117 -7.90 -5.79 -4.38
CA SER A 117 -9.20 -5.67 -3.74
C SER A 117 -9.09 -6.06 -2.27
N GLY A 118 -9.98 -5.51 -1.44
CA GLY A 118 -9.85 -5.67 -0.02
C GLY A 118 -11.05 -5.20 0.77
N THR A 119 -10.90 -5.27 2.08
CA THR A 119 -11.88 -4.80 3.06
C THR A 119 -11.24 -3.83 4.03
N ALA A 120 -11.95 -2.73 4.29
CA ALA A 120 -11.59 -1.73 5.26
C ALA A 120 -12.59 -1.81 6.43
N SER A 121 -12.09 -1.77 7.65
CA SER A 121 -12.93 -1.91 8.85
C SER A 121 -12.50 -0.96 9.95
N LEU A 122 -13.37 -0.85 10.95
CA LEU A 122 -13.10 -0.13 12.18
C LEU A 122 -12.90 -1.14 13.32
N VAL A 123 -11.64 -1.42 13.65
CA VAL A 123 -11.27 -2.27 14.78
C VAL A 123 -11.31 -1.44 16.07
N ARG A 124 -12.08 -1.91 17.06
CA ARG A 124 -12.35 -1.27 18.38
C ARG A 124 -11.62 -1.88 19.56
#